data_AF-A0A9P8F3H2-F1
#
_entry.id   AF-A0A9P8F3H2-F1
#
_cell.length_a   1.000
_cell.length_b   1.000
_cell.length_c   1.000
_cell.angle_alpha   90.00
_cell.angle_beta   90.00
_cell.angle_gamma   90.00
#
_symmetry.space_group_name_H-M   'P 1'
#
loop_
_entity.id
_entity.type
_entity.pdbx_description
1 polymer ?
#
loop_
_entity_poly.entity_id
_entity_poly.type
_entity_poly.pdbx_seq_one_letter_code
_entity_poly.pdbx_strand_id
1 'polypeptide(L)'
;MAIFSASSGSFAVTAVFLLFLLHASPAHAFGAGNIASVSNVEGVNFRHGDIEDTLLTLVSSYAYAKGAKFSKIDVKRVYFGNWLRDYSQAVDVGTTKHVSAEAIRILLWVLGFLTFGYGTGEFEVTSERLGCYRPEEHIDNPKNYADGEDARQYDRRLRGPVDEERELSIDERTGLKNYIASEDLGITTSAQLVRNLFGRCIDLGRSYNRTRDKKEFYEALRL
;
A
#
# COMPACT_ATOMS: atom_id res chain seq x y z
N MET A 1 -12.36 11.29 53.82
CA MET A 1 -11.40 12.05 52.98
C MET A 1 -10.23 11.14 52.69
N ALA A 2 -10.29 10.39 51.58
CA ALA A 2 -9.26 9.42 51.22
C ALA A 2 -8.16 10.15 50.45
N ILE A 3 -6.97 10.25 51.06
CA ILE A 3 -5.78 10.80 50.43
C ILE A 3 -5.15 9.66 49.62
N PHE A 4 -5.30 9.69 48.30
CA PHE A 4 -4.59 8.78 47.40
C PHE A 4 -3.09 9.08 47.47
N SER A 5 -2.31 8.17 48.07
CA SER A 5 -0.86 8.18 47.95
C SER A 5 -0.49 7.51 46.63
N ALA A 6 -0.14 8.31 45.62
CA ALA A 6 0.41 7.79 44.38
C ALA A 6 1.85 7.33 44.63
N SER A 7 2.15 6.09 44.27
CA SER A 7 3.50 5.54 44.36
C SER A 7 4.47 6.34 43.48
N SER A 8 5.73 6.47 43.91
CA SER A 8 6.77 7.23 43.20
C SER A 8 6.97 6.78 41.74
N GLY A 9 6.67 5.51 41.44
CA GLY A 9 6.68 4.95 40.08
C GLY A 9 5.56 5.49 39.18
N SER A 10 4.35 5.73 39.71
CA SER A 10 3.25 6.32 38.94
C SER A 10 3.53 7.76 38.53
N PHE A 11 4.22 8.53 39.39
CA PHE A 11 4.63 9.90 39.06
C PHE A 11 5.70 9.93 37.96
N ALA A 12 6.68 9.03 38.00
CA ALA A 12 7.71 8.94 36.97
C ALA A 12 7.11 8.54 35.61
N VAL A 13 6.21 7.55 35.58
CA VAL A 13 5.54 7.12 34.33
C VAL A 13 4.67 8.23 33.76
N THR A 14 3.91 8.94 34.61
CA THR A 14 3.08 10.07 34.18
C THR A 14 3.93 11.22 33.64
N ALA A 15 5.06 11.52 34.30
CA ALA A 15 5.99 12.57 33.86
C ALA A 15 6.64 12.23 32.51
N VAL A 16 7.06 10.97 32.30
CA VAL A 16 7.60 10.49 31.02
C VAL A 16 6.56 10.56 29.91
N PHE A 17 5.31 10.17 30.20
CA PHE A 17 4.22 10.24 29.24
C PHE A 17 3.87 11.68 28.86
N LEU A 18 3.84 12.60 29.82
CA LEU A 18 3.63 14.03 29.57
C LEU A 18 4.80 14.64 28.77
N LEU A 19 6.04 14.27 29.08
CA LEU A 19 7.21 14.68 28.29
C LEU A 19 7.13 14.16 26.86
N PHE A 20 6.70 12.91 26.67
CA PHE A 20 6.47 12.33 25.35
C PHE A 20 5.40 13.11 24.57
N LEU A 21 4.26 13.44 25.20
CA LEU A 21 3.19 14.23 24.57
C LEU A 21 3.62 15.67 24.25
N LEU A 22 4.43 16.28 25.12
CA LEU A 22 4.99 17.62 24.89
C LEU A 22 6.01 17.64 23.74
N HIS A 23 6.67 16.51 23.48
CA HIS A 23 7.61 16.35 22.36
C HIS A 23 6.99 15.66 21.13
N ALA A 24 5.74 15.21 21.22
CA ALA A 24 4.98 14.70 20.09
C ALA A 24 4.54 15.88 19.21
N SER A 25 5.31 16.16 18.17
CA SER A 25 4.90 17.09 17.12
C SER A 25 3.93 16.38 16.16
N PRO A 26 2.89 17.07 15.63
CA PRO A 26 2.00 16.47 14.63
C PRO A 26 2.81 15.94 13.44
N ALA A 27 2.48 14.75 12.94
CA ALA A 27 2.97 14.32 11.63
C ALA A 27 2.22 15.12 10.56
N HIS A 28 2.83 16.19 10.05
CA HIS A 28 2.16 17.16 9.17
C HIS A 28 1.90 16.64 7.74
N ALA A 29 2.32 15.42 7.41
CA ALA A 29 2.29 14.91 6.03
C ALA A 29 2.02 13.40 5.91
N PHE A 30 1.17 12.82 6.77
CA PHE A 30 0.58 11.53 6.45
C PHE A 30 -0.72 11.75 5.66
N GLY A 31 -0.75 11.37 4.38
CA GLY A 31 -1.93 11.52 3.52
C GLY A 31 -1.68 11.22 2.04
N ALA A 32 -2.75 11.04 1.29
CA ALA A 32 -2.72 10.84 -0.17
C ALA A 32 -2.59 12.17 -0.93
N GLY A 33 -2.13 12.10 -2.18
CA GLY A 33 -1.95 13.25 -3.08
C GLY A 33 -0.67 14.05 -2.81
N ASN A 34 -0.57 15.24 -3.39
CA ASN A 34 0.55 16.16 -3.20
C ASN A 34 0.28 17.18 -2.09
N ILE A 35 1.34 17.73 -1.52
CA ILE A 35 1.25 18.99 -0.78
C ILE A 35 0.98 20.11 -1.79
N ALA A 36 0.04 21.00 -1.47
CA ALA A 36 -0.30 22.10 -2.35
C ALA A 36 0.92 23.01 -2.57
N SER A 37 1.13 23.48 -3.80
CA SER A 37 2.34 24.25 -4.19
C SER A 37 2.47 25.65 -3.56
N VAL A 38 1.51 26.02 -2.73
CA VAL A 38 1.50 27.28 -1.96
C VAL A 38 1.85 27.04 -0.50
N SER A 39 2.10 25.79 -0.12
CA SER A 39 2.38 25.39 1.25
C SER A 39 3.84 25.59 1.60
N ASN A 40 4.11 26.16 2.77
CA ASN A 40 5.47 26.35 3.29
C ASN A 40 6.22 25.03 3.56
N VAL A 41 5.52 23.89 3.48
CA VAL A 41 6.11 22.55 3.68
C VAL A 41 6.26 21.75 2.38
N GLU A 42 5.98 22.35 1.21
CA GLU A 42 6.25 21.74 -0.10
C GLU A 42 7.75 21.45 -0.26
N GLY A 43 8.09 20.24 -0.67
CA GLY A 43 9.48 19.80 -0.90
C GLY A 43 10.32 19.54 0.35
N VAL A 44 9.78 19.84 1.55
CA VAL A 44 10.38 19.50 2.85
C VAL A 44 9.68 18.30 3.46
N ASN A 45 8.35 18.30 3.39
CA ASN A 45 7.53 17.17 3.78
C ASN A 45 6.99 16.48 2.52
N PHE A 46 6.61 15.21 2.64
CA PHE A 46 6.13 14.42 1.52
C PHE A 46 4.84 13.69 1.90
N ARG A 47 3.78 13.90 1.10
CA ARG A 47 2.64 12.99 0.98
C ARG A 47 2.93 11.95 -0.10
N HIS A 48 2.05 10.96 -0.27
CA HIS A 48 2.27 9.86 -1.23
C HIS A 48 2.57 10.35 -2.65
N GLY A 49 1.89 11.40 -3.14
CA GLY A 49 2.15 11.97 -4.46
C GLY A 49 3.50 12.68 -4.58
N ASP A 50 3.98 13.32 -3.50
CA ASP A 50 5.26 14.06 -3.51
C ASP A 50 6.47 13.10 -3.57
N ILE A 51 6.32 11.87 -3.02
CA ILE A 51 7.33 10.81 -3.15
C ILE A 51 7.48 10.39 -4.61
N GLU A 52 6.38 10.35 -5.36
CA GLU A 52 6.41 9.98 -6.77
C GLU A 52 7.03 11.06 -7.66
N ASP A 53 6.83 12.34 -7.35
CA ASP A 53 7.52 13.44 -8.02
C ASP A 53 9.04 13.40 -7.73
N THR A 54 9.42 12.93 -6.55
CA THR A 54 10.83 12.71 -6.19
C THR A 54 11.41 11.50 -6.93
N LEU A 55 10.66 10.38 -7.00
CA LEU A 55 10.99 9.22 -7.83
C LEU A 55 11.10 9.61 -9.30
N LEU A 56 10.23 10.46 -9.81
CA LEU A 56 10.31 11.03 -11.15
C LEU A 56 11.63 11.75 -11.35
N THR A 57 12.08 12.55 -10.38
CA THR A 57 13.37 13.24 -10.46
C THR A 57 14.53 12.26 -10.51
N LEU A 58 14.51 11.21 -9.66
CA LEU A 58 15.57 10.20 -9.58
C LEU A 58 15.59 9.28 -10.81
N VAL A 59 14.45 8.72 -11.21
CA VAL A 59 14.31 7.87 -12.40
C VAL A 59 14.55 8.68 -13.66
N SER A 60 14.05 9.92 -13.75
CA SER A 60 14.39 10.80 -14.86
C SER A 60 15.87 11.11 -14.89
N SER A 61 16.57 11.24 -13.75
CA SER A 61 18.03 11.45 -13.74
C SER A 61 18.80 10.24 -14.29
N TYR A 62 18.39 9.02 -13.93
CA TYR A 62 18.97 7.77 -14.45
C TYR A 62 18.59 7.50 -15.92
N ALA A 63 17.35 7.83 -16.30
CA ALA A 63 16.86 7.69 -17.67
C ALA A 63 17.37 8.81 -18.60
N TYR A 64 17.68 10.01 -18.07
CA TYR A 64 18.39 11.08 -18.78
C TYR A 64 19.77 10.63 -19.23
N ALA A 65 20.48 9.84 -18.41
CA ALA A 65 21.75 9.23 -18.80
C ALA A 65 21.63 8.28 -20.02
N LYS A 66 20.41 7.84 -20.36
CA LYS A 66 20.10 7.00 -21.53
C LYS A 66 19.09 7.61 -22.52
N GLY A 67 18.73 8.90 -22.38
CA GLY A 67 17.85 9.63 -23.29
C GLY A 67 16.34 9.34 -23.20
N ALA A 68 15.87 8.50 -22.27
CA ALA A 68 14.44 8.26 -22.06
C ALA A 68 13.89 9.24 -21.01
N LYS A 69 12.78 9.93 -21.33
CA LYS A 69 12.10 10.82 -20.37
C LYS A 69 10.80 10.18 -19.92
N PHE A 70 10.60 10.11 -18.60
CA PHE A 70 9.32 9.73 -18.01
C PHE A 70 8.36 10.91 -18.18
N SER A 71 7.22 10.69 -18.83
CA SER A 71 6.25 11.77 -19.08
C SER A 71 5.36 12.01 -17.85
N LYS A 72 4.74 13.19 -17.74
CA LYS A 72 3.77 13.48 -16.66
C LYS A 72 2.64 12.46 -16.61
N ILE A 73 2.24 11.91 -17.75
CA ILE A 73 1.20 10.87 -17.80
C ILE A 73 1.73 9.51 -17.34
N ASP A 74 3.03 9.22 -17.49
CA ASP A 74 3.65 8.01 -16.93
C ASP A 74 3.69 8.06 -15.40
N VAL A 75 3.96 9.24 -14.81
CA VAL A 75 3.87 9.45 -13.36
C VAL A 75 2.47 9.14 -12.86
N LYS A 76 1.44 9.69 -13.53
CA LYS A 76 0.05 9.39 -13.19
C LYS A 76 -0.28 7.89 -13.27
N ARG A 77 0.34 7.13 -14.17
CA ARG A 77 0.14 5.66 -14.28
C ARG A 77 0.73 4.93 -13.07
N VAL A 78 1.92 5.33 -12.63
CA VAL A 78 2.52 4.84 -11.38
C VAL A 78 1.63 5.20 -10.20
N TYR A 79 1.22 6.47 -10.10
CA TYR A 79 0.34 6.92 -9.03
C TYR A 79 -0.97 6.17 -8.99
N PHE A 80 -1.57 5.91 -10.15
CA PHE A 80 -2.81 5.17 -10.25
C PHE A 80 -2.67 3.75 -9.66
N GLY A 81 -1.53 3.10 -9.85
CA GLY A 81 -1.21 1.83 -9.21
C GLY A 81 -1.20 1.88 -7.69
N ASN A 82 -0.46 2.84 -7.13
CA ASN A 82 -0.38 3.05 -5.68
C ASN A 82 -1.73 3.45 -5.10
N TRP A 83 -2.44 4.36 -5.75
CA TRP A 83 -3.79 4.77 -5.39
C TRP A 83 -4.75 3.59 -5.34
N LEU A 84 -4.74 2.71 -6.35
CA LEU A 84 -5.56 1.50 -6.33
C LEU A 84 -5.22 0.60 -5.15
N ARG A 85 -3.94 0.46 -4.80
CA ARG A 85 -3.48 -0.33 -3.66
C ARG A 85 -3.98 0.24 -2.33
N ASP A 86 -3.88 1.55 -2.14
CA ASP A 86 -4.39 2.23 -0.95
C ASP A 86 -5.90 2.05 -0.81
N TYR A 87 -6.65 2.22 -1.91
CA TYR A 87 -8.11 2.10 -1.89
C TYR A 87 -8.61 0.65 -1.95
N SER A 88 -7.76 -0.33 -2.25
CA SER A 88 -8.10 -1.75 -2.17
C SER A 88 -8.54 -2.16 -0.76
N GLN A 89 -8.08 -1.43 0.26
CA GLN A 89 -8.50 -1.55 1.66
C GLN A 89 -10.01 -1.36 1.86
N ALA A 90 -10.67 -0.59 0.99
CA ALA A 90 -12.12 -0.46 1.05
C ALA A 90 -12.82 -1.79 0.69
N VAL A 91 -12.18 -2.65 -0.10
CA VAL A 91 -12.64 -4.00 -0.44
C VAL A 91 -12.00 -4.99 0.55
N ASP A 92 -12.43 -4.89 1.80
CA ASP A 92 -12.06 -5.76 2.92
C ASP A 92 -13.30 -6.27 3.66
N VAL A 93 -13.15 -7.31 4.50
CA VAL A 93 -14.23 -7.92 5.29
C VAL A 93 -15.07 -6.92 6.07
N GLY A 94 -14.45 -5.85 6.60
CA GLY A 94 -15.18 -4.80 7.34
C GLY A 94 -16.25 -4.11 6.49
N THR A 95 -16.04 -4.02 5.17
CA THR A 95 -16.97 -3.38 4.24
C THR A 95 -17.78 -4.41 3.47
N THR A 96 -17.17 -5.49 2.99
CA THR A 96 -17.80 -6.49 2.13
C THR A 96 -18.87 -7.33 2.85
N LYS A 97 -18.87 -7.32 4.19
CA LYS A 97 -19.99 -7.84 5.02
C LYS A 97 -21.30 -7.08 4.82
N HIS A 98 -21.23 -5.82 4.38
CA HIS A 98 -22.38 -4.91 4.34
C HIS A 98 -22.66 -4.35 2.93
N VAL A 99 -21.63 -4.22 2.10
CA VAL A 99 -21.70 -3.61 0.76
C VAL A 99 -20.97 -4.49 -0.25
N SER A 100 -21.52 -4.68 -1.45
CA SER A 100 -20.84 -5.47 -2.47
C SER A 100 -19.53 -4.82 -2.95
N ALA A 101 -18.51 -5.63 -3.22
CA ALA A 101 -17.23 -5.16 -3.78
C ALA A 101 -17.41 -4.34 -5.07
N GLU A 102 -18.41 -4.70 -5.89
CA GLU A 102 -18.73 -3.97 -7.12
C GLU A 102 -19.28 -2.56 -6.86
N ALA A 103 -20.11 -2.36 -5.83
CA ALA A 103 -20.60 -1.03 -5.48
C ALA A 103 -19.45 -0.13 -4.99
N ILE A 104 -18.54 -0.68 -4.18
CA ILE A 104 -17.33 0.01 -3.72
C ILE A 104 -16.45 0.39 -4.92
N ARG A 105 -16.24 -0.55 -5.85
CA ARG A 105 -15.47 -0.32 -7.08
C ARG A 105 -16.06 0.82 -7.92
N ILE A 106 -17.39 0.90 -8.07
CA ILE A 106 -18.04 1.99 -8.82
C ILE A 106 -17.79 3.35 -8.16
N LEU A 107 -17.88 3.44 -6.82
CA LEU A 107 -17.57 4.67 -6.09
C LEU A 107 -16.11 5.10 -6.29
N LEU A 108 -15.19 4.14 -6.17
CA LEU A 108 -13.77 4.37 -6.43
C LEU A 108 -13.50 4.72 -7.88
N TRP A 109 -14.26 4.20 -8.82
CA TRP A 109 -14.14 4.56 -10.23
C TRP A 109 -14.48 6.02 -10.48
N VAL A 110 -15.56 6.53 -9.87
CA VAL A 110 -15.92 7.96 -9.91
C VAL A 110 -14.83 8.79 -9.25
N LEU A 111 -14.33 8.38 -8.08
CA LEU A 111 -13.25 9.09 -7.38
C LEU A 111 -11.93 9.10 -8.17
N GLY A 112 -11.61 8.00 -8.84
CA GLY A 112 -10.48 7.88 -9.75
C GLY A 112 -10.61 8.88 -10.90
N PHE A 113 -11.79 8.99 -11.52
CA PHE A 113 -12.02 10.01 -12.55
C PHE A 113 -11.78 11.43 -12.04
N LEU A 114 -12.27 11.77 -10.84
CA LEU A 114 -12.05 13.09 -10.22
C LEU A 114 -10.56 13.37 -9.91
N THR A 115 -9.80 12.32 -9.57
CA THR A 115 -8.38 12.43 -9.20
C THR A 115 -7.48 12.54 -10.43
N PHE A 116 -7.68 11.68 -11.43
CA PHE A 116 -6.77 11.53 -12.55
C PHE A 116 -7.20 12.32 -13.80
N GLY A 117 -8.50 12.62 -13.92
CA GLY A 117 -9.15 13.19 -15.11
C GLY A 117 -9.46 12.16 -16.20
N TYR A 118 -9.24 10.87 -15.91
CA TYR A 118 -9.41 9.74 -16.81
C TYR A 118 -10.14 8.62 -16.08
N GLY A 119 -10.97 7.85 -16.80
CA GLY A 119 -11.73 6.74 -16.23
C GLY A 119 -11.81 5.51 -17.13
N THR A 120 -11.05 5.45 -18.21
CA THR A 120 -11.06 4.32 -19.15
C THR A 120 -9.64 3.91 -19.50
N GLY A 121 -9.49 2.77 -20.17
CA GLY A 121 -8.18 2.31 -20.64
C GLY A 121 -7.23 2.02 -19.49
N GLU A 122 -6.05 2.65 -19.46
CA GLU A 122 -5.06 2.45 -18.38
C GLU A 122 -5.51 3.00 -17.02
N PHE A 123 -6.47 3.93 -16.98
CA PHE A 123 -7.02 4.51 -15.74
C PHE A 123 -8.38 3.93 -15.34
N GLU A 124 -8.81 2.86 -16.01
CA GLU A 124 -10.04 2.17 -15.65
C GLU A 124 -9.86 1.40 -14.34
N VAL A 125 -10.77 1.63 -13.38
CA VAL A 125 -10.83 0.92 -12.09
C VAL A 125 -11.59 -0.39 -12.29
N THR A 126 -10.87 -1.42 -12.75
CA THR A 126 -11.40 -2.77 -12.91
C THR A 126 -11.29 -3.56 -11.61
N SER A 127 -12.09 -4.63 -11.47
CA SER A 127 -12.03 -5.51 -10.30
C SER A 127 -10.63 -6.11 -10.13
N GLU A 128 -9.98 -6.53 -11.22
CA GLU A 128 -8.62 -7.07 -11.20
C GLU A 128 -7.56 -6.04 -10.77
N ARG A 129 -7.67 -4.79 -11.23
CA ARG A 129 -6.69 -3.74 -10.90
C ARG A 129 -6.84 -3.20 -9.49
N LEU A 130 -8.08 -3.00 -9.04
CA LEU A 130 -8.36 -2.58 -7.67
C LEU A 130 -8.01 -3.67 -6.68
N GLY A 131 -8.29 -4.93 -7.00
CA GLY A 131 -8.07 -6.05 -6.10
C GLY A 131 -8.97 -5.99 -4.86
N CYS A 132 -8.40 -6.42 -3.75
CA CYS A 132 -8.98 -6.38 -2.41
C CYS A 132 -7.86 -6.15 -1.40
N TYR A 133 -8.22 -5.91 -0.14
CA TYR A 133 -7.23 -5.83 0.93
C TYR A 133 -6.43 -7.14 1.04
N ARG A 134 -5.12 -7.00 1.27
CA ARG A 134 -4.16 -8.09 1.40
C ARG A 134 -3.20 -7.81 2.56
N PRO A 135 -3.24 -8.59 3.65
CA PRO A 135 -2.33 -8.40 4.79
C PRO A 135 -0.85 -8.39 4.38
N GLU A 136 -0.48 -9.22 3.40
CA GLU A 136 0.88 -9.32 2.90
C GLU A 136 1.38 -8.06 2.16
N GLU A 137 0.49 -7.18 1.68
CA GLU A 137 0.89 -5.89 1.08
C GLU A 137 1.33 -4.87 2.13
N HIS A 138 0.89 -5.05 3.37
CA HIS A 138 1.12 -4.14 4.49
C HIS A 138 1.99 -4.75 5.60
N ILE A 139 2.40 -6.02 5.43
CA ILE A 139 3.10 -6.80 6.47
C ILE A 139 2.27 -6.89 7.76
N ASP A 140 0.94 -6.82 7.62
CA ASP A 140 0.02 -6.93 8.74
C ASP A 140 0.08 -8.34 9.32
N ASN A 141 -0.09 -8.44 10.63
CA ASN A 141 -0.17 -9.73 11.31
C ASN A 141 -1.46 -10.44 10.85
N PRO A 142 -1.39 -11.57 10.13
CA PRO A 142 -2.57 -12.23 9.60
C PRO A 142 -3.38 -12.96 10.68
N LYS A 143 -2.87 -13.02 11.92
CA LYS A 143 -3.56 -13.64 13.05
C LYS A 143 -4.96 -13.06 13.24
N ASN A 144 -5.95 -13.93 13.39
CA ASN A 144 -7.36 -13.57 13.58
C ASN A 144 -7.95 -12.67 12.48
N TYR A 145 -7.36 -12.66 11.27
CA TYR A 145 -7.98 -11.97 10.15
C TYR A 145 -9.41 -12.49 9.92
N ALA A 146 -10.36 -11.58 9.68
CA ALA A 146 -11.78 -11.88 9.57
C ALA A 146 -12.38 -12.62 10.78
N ASP A 147 -11.90 -12.32 12.00
CA ASP A 147 -12.33 -12.97 13.25
C ASP A 147 -12.08 -14.49 13.26
N GLY A 148 -11.13 -14.96 12.44
CA GLY A 148 -10.81 -16.39 12.26
C GLY A 148 -11.71 -17.12 11.26
N GLU A 149 -12.68 -16.44 10.65
CA GLU A 149 -13.48 -17.01 9.57
C GLU A 149 -12.73 -17.00 8.22
N ASP A 150 -13.18 -17.83 7.27
CA ASP A 150 -12.65 -17.77 5.91
C ASP A 150 -13.17 -16.51 5.19
N ALA A 151 -12.34 -15.47 5.07
CA ALA A 151 -12.72 -14.21 4.44
C ALA A 151 -13.17 -14.36 2.97
N ARG A 152 -12.78 -15.47 2.31
CA ARG A 152 -13.14 -15.75 0.91
C ARG A 152 -14.65 -15.94 0.70
N GLN A 153 -15.41 -16.12 1.78
CA GLN A 153 -16.86 -16.12 1.74
C GLN A 153 -17.44 -14.74 1.39
N TYR A 154 -16.74 -13.65 1.72
CA TYR A 154 -17.18 -12.27 1.47
C TYR A 154 -16.68 -11.76 0.11
N ASP A 155 -15.44 -12.07 -0.26
CA ASP A 155 -14.88 -11.91 -1.61
C ASP A 155 -13.79 -12.97 -1.81
N ARG A 156 -13.89 -13.77 -2.88
CA ARG A 156 -13.02 -14.93 -3.13
C ARG A 156 -11.53 -14.60 -3.19
N ARG A 157 -11.18 -13.33 -3.40
CA ARG A 157 -9.79 -12.85 -3.53
C ARG A 157 -9.17 -12.49 -2.17
N LEU A 158 -9.98 -12.33 -1.13
CA LEU A 158 -9.50 -12.03 0.23
C LEU A 158 -8.67 -13.19 0.79
N ARG A 159 -7.89 -12.89 1.84
CA ARG A 159 -7.01 -13.85 2.49
C ARG A 159 -7.80 -15.05 3.02
N GLY A 160 -7.42 -16.25 2.59
CA GLY A 160 -7.99 -17.49 3.12
C GLY A 160 -7.52 -17.77 4.56
N PRO A 161 -7.92 -18.91 5.15
CA PRO A 161 -7.54 -19.30 6.50
C PRO A 161 -6.02 -19.25 6.72
N VAL A 162 -5.63 -18.90 7.94
CA VAL A 162 -4.23 -18.70 8.35
C VAL A 162 -3.81 -19.89 9.19
N ASP A 163 -2.72 -20.55 8.78
CA ASP A 163 -2.08 -21.59 9.59
C ASP A 163 -1.19 -20.90 10.63
N GLU A 164 -1.72 -20.68 11.84
CA GLU A 164 -1.01 -19.90 12.86
C GLU A 164 0.33 -20.50 13.25
N GLU A 165 0.44 -21.83 13.39
CA GLU A 165 1.69 -22.48 13.77
C GLU A 165 2.74 -22.29 12.68
N ARG A 166 2.36 -22.46 11.41
CA ARG A 166 3.30 -22.33 10.31
C ARG A 166 3.63 -20.89 9.97
N GLU A 167 2.62 -20.02 9.84
CA GLU A 167 2.79 -18.65 9.35
C GLU A 167 3.30 -17.69 10.42
N LEU A 168 2.94 -17.88 11.69
CA LEU A 168 3.33 -17.00 12.80
C LEU A 168 4.57 -17.50 13.55
N SER A 169 5.15 -18.63 13.15
CA SER A 169 6.46 -19.05 13.67
C SER A 169 7.58 -18.10 13.22
N ILE A 170 8.69 -18.13 13.96
CA ILE A 170 9.88 -17.35 13.63
C ILE A 170 10.78 -18.23 12.76
N ASP A 171 11.24 -17.69 11.64
CA ASP A 171 12.29 -18.30 10.83
C ASP A 171 13.64 -18.04 11.51
N GLU A 172 14.28 -19.10 12.01
CA GLU A 172 15.57 -19.00 12.71
C GLU A 172 16.69 -18.42 11.83
N ARG A 173 16.58 -18.51 10.49
CA ARG A 173 17.61 -18.00 9.58
C ARG A 173 17.56 -16.49 9.43
N THR A 174 16.37 -15.89 9.53
CA THR A 174 16.15 -14.46 9.27
C THR A 174 15.76 -13.68 10.53
N GLY A 175 15.25 -14.36 11.56
CA GLY A 175 14.68 -13.74 12.76
C GLY A 175 13.30 -13.11 12.54
N LEU A 176 12.72 -13.25 11.34
CA LEU A 176 11.41 -12.70 10.99
C LEU A 176 10.30 -13.73 11.20
N LYS A 177 9.06 -13.25 11.26
CA LYS A 177 7.88 -14.13 11.16
C LYS A 177 7.83 -14.75 9.76
N ASN A 178 7.42 -16.02 9.68
CA ASN A 178 7.41 -16.78 8.43
C ASN A 178 6.58 -16.09 7.33
N TYR A 179 5.42 -15.50 7.66
CA TYR A 179 4.57 -14.76 6.71
C TYR A 179 5.24 -13.52 6.09
N ILE A 180 6.39 -13.07 6.61
CA ILE A 180 7.09 -11.90 6.05
C ILE A 180 7.96 -12.32 4.86
N ALA A 181 8.82 -13.33 5.03
CA ALA A 181 9.90 -13.61 4.07
C ALA A 181 10.22 -15.08 3.79
N SER A 182 9.57 -16.05 4.43
CA SER A 182 9.89 -17.48 4.28
C SER A 182 9.14 -18.10 3.10
N GLU A 183 9.55 -17.71 1.88
CA GLU A 183 8.89 -18.08 0.61
C GLU A 183 8.91 -19.59 0.29
N ASP A 184 9.83 -20.35 0.90
CA ASP A 184 9.99 -21.80 0.75
C ASP A 184 8.94 -22.62 1.53
N LEU A 185 8.18 -21.96 2.41
CA LEU A 185 7.13 -22.61 3.19
C LEU A 185 5.80 -22.73 2.45
N GLY A 186 5.67 -22.30 1.19
CA GLY A 186 4.41 -22.45 0.43
C GLY A 186 3.21 -21.76 1.09
N ILE A 187 3.46 -20.72 1.87
CA ILE A 187 2.48 -19.83 2.49
C ILE A 187 2.48 -18.48 1.76
N THR A 188 1.43 -17.70 1.94
CA THR A 188 1.42 -16.32 1.46
C THR A 188 2.45 -15.50 2.23
N THR A 189 3.37 -14.83 1.53
CA THR A 189 4.35 -13.93 2.16
C THR A 189 4.45 -12.57 1.48
N SER A 190 4.81 -11.55 2.26
CA SER A 190 5.08 -10.21 1.73
C SER A 190 6.25 -10.21 0.73
N ALA A 191 7.33 -10.92 1.04
CA ALA A 191 8.48 -11.02 0.13
C ALA A 191 8.12 -11.66 -1.22
N GLN A 192 7.34 -12.74 -1.21
CA GLN A 192 6.91 -13.39 -2.44
C GLN A 192 5.99 -12.51 -3.27
N LEU A 193 5.10 -11.76 -2.62
CA LEU A 193 4.27 -10.79 -3.32
C LEU A 193 5.11 -9.74 -4.03
N VAL A 194 6.04 -9.11 -3.32
CA VAL A 194 6.93 -8.10 -3.88
C VAL A 194 7.72 -8.70 -5.05
N ARG A 195 8.29 -9.89 -4.88
CA ARG A 195 9.02 -10.60 -5.95
C ARG A 195 8.16 -10.83 -7.19
N ASN A 196 6.91 -11.28 -7.00
CA ASN A 196 5.98 -11.54 -8.10
C ASN A 196 5.58 -10.26 -8.84
N LEU A 197 5.30 -9.17 -8.11
CA LEU A 197 4.96 -7.87 -8.70
C LEU A 197 6.13 -7.29 -9.49
N PHE A 198 7.33 -7.26 -8.90
CA PHE A 198 8.53 -6.80 -9.60
C PHE A 198 8.85 -7.66 -10.82
N GLY A 199 8.72 -8.99 -10.70
CA GLY A 199 8.89 -9.92 -11.83
C GLY A 199 7.93 -9.60 -12.96
N ARG A 200 6.64 -9.46 -12.67
CA ARG A 200 5.61 -9.13 -13.66
C ARG A 200 5.83 -7.76 -14.31
N CYS A 201 6.24 -6.76 -13.54
CA CYS A 201 6.61 -5.44 -14.06
C CYS A 201 7.77 -5.54 -15.09
N ILE A 202 8.83 -6.29 -14.74
CA ILE A 202 9.98 -6.53 -15.63
C ILE A 202 9.55 -7.27 -16.89
N ASP A 203 8.72 -8.30 -16.76
CA ASP A 203 8.27 -9.11 -17.88
C ASP A 203 7.42 -8.31 -18.86
N LEU A 204 6.50 -7.49 -18.37
CA LEU A 204 5.71 -6.56 -19.18
C LEU A 204 6.60 -5.52 -19.87
N GLY A 205 7.56 -4.93 -19.14
CA GLY A 205 8.52 -3.98 -19.73
C GLY A 205 9.39 -4.61 -20.83
N ARG A 206 9.81 -5.86 -20.66
CA ARG A 206 10.53 -6.65 -21.68
C ARG A 206 9.62 -7.01 -22.85
N SER A 207 8.36 -7.36 -22.59
CA SER A 207 7.37 -7.66 -23.62
C SER A 207 7.13 -6.45 -24.50
N TYR A 208 6.87 -5.28 -23.89
CA TYR A 208 6.72 -4.02 -24.61
C TYR A 208 7.92 -3.70 -25.52
N ASN A 209 9.15 -3.96 -25.06
CA ASN A 209 10.33 -3.73 -25.90
C ASN A 209 10.35 -4.59 -27.18
N ARG A 210 9.69 -5.76 -27.17
CA ARG A 210 9.54 -6.64 -28.34
C ARG A 210 8.29 -6.31 -29.16
N THR A 211 7.15 -6.13 -28.52
CA THR A 211 5.83 -6.01 -29.15
C THR A 211 5.49 -4.58 -29.56
N ARG A 212 6.05 -3.60 -28.84
CA ARG A 212 5.65 -2.18 -28.85
C ARG A 212 4.18 -1.95 -28.47
N ASP A 213 3.54 -2.91 -27.79
CA ASP A 213 2.20 -2.73 -27.25
C ASP A 213 2.25 -1.82 -26.01
N LYS A 214 1.75 -0.59 -26.17
CA LYS A 214 1.74 0.39 -25.09
C LYS A 214 0.91 -0.04 -23.89
N LYS A 215 -0.07 -0.93 -24.06
CA LYS A 215 -0.86 -1.45 -22.93
C LYS A 215 0.02 -2.21 -21.94
N GLU A 216 0.98 -2.99 -22.44
CA GLU A 216 1.95 -3.70 -21.60
C GLU A 216 2.85 -2.72 -20.85
N PHE A 217 3.29 -1.64 -21.52
CA PHE A 217 4.07 -0.58 -20.87
C PHE A 217 3.26 0.12 -19.77
N TYR A 218 2.02 0.50 -20.04
CA TYR A 218 1.18 1.20 -19.06
C TYR A 218 0.84 0.32 -17.86
N GLU A 219 0.59 -0.97 -18.09
CA GLU A 219 0.37 -1.93 -17.02
C GLU A 219 1.66 -2.17 -16.21
N ALA A 220 2.83 -2.20 -16.85
CA ALA A 220 4.11 -2.28 -16.14
C ALA A 220 4.34 -1.10 -15.19
N LEU A 221 3.92 0.11 -15.58
CA LEU A 221 4.01 1.28 -14.73
C LEU A 221 3.04 1.26 -13.55
N ARG A 222 1.89 0.57 -13.69
CA ARG A 222 0.84 0.51 -12.68
C ARG A 222 1.15 -0.50 -11.54
N LEU A 223 1.91 -1.56 -11.82
CA LEU A 223 2.18 -2.64 -10.87
C LEU A 223 3.07 -2.23 -9.70
#